data_AF-A0A8H3E100-F1
#
_entry.id   AF-A0A8H3E100-F1
#
_cell.length_a   1.000
_cell.length_b   1.000
_cell.length_c   1.000
_cell.angle_alpha   90.00
_cell.angle_beta   90.00
_cell.angle_gamma   90.00
#
_symmetry.space_group_name_H-M   'P 1'
#
loop_
_entity.id
_entity.type
_entity.pdbx_description
1 polymer ?
#
loop_
_entity_poly.entity_id
_entity_poly.type
_entity_poly.pdbx_seq_one_letter_code
_entity_poly.pdbx_strand_id
1 'polypeptide(L)'
;MDDGRTEDNTPFPPGGATNPSENSQILKNAGWLCGFRMDSMDGPRALANQIASYVDGAAPFVEEKDDIITQVITTSRKRESNYVHQGWSAGSIAALSPWTQSRIDATNWHNMGGNMVTRRSLVVRLRAQVLLEDLCPAPEFVAAIEEALTRPSLFEKFQAVYRALNRWGDVVPLEIEMGSSLSFTDTEANFALLPEATPFDNFNNISKIKTAHIIRKGTASNAEWSDGSWAMRDGWYIRLKGSASGTKSTLRLWSVPPSGWRSVRVGAIAPTINLLSDDLQVRLTDLYADVYSYVPAITIGPISSEHKTTDDAINASRTISSVEIRSTNHVIGLAIKYLDGVISRSGREVGGHHTFALNKGEHIIEMLTYRDDEWLRGIQFVTNTGRCSVVYGKHEGTPTISRSKGGVLVGFSTSSKKHPQHDYLITGAGGIWRYDRMPRVPKENDVYSDCYGSIVLITQSSKCFNDRGLIGNSSSMYISSVEVWSGAMIDSIQLTYTNTKGGQNSKLKTVRHGGLGGNYHRFELGNGEHIVSISGRFNEKAIVQLCFGTSKGRISEVYGGGDGQKFSASSPVGESGDAMRLQYIIGKSDKELSGIMFAWTPELP
;
A
#
# COMPACT_ATOMS: atom_id res chain seq x y z
N MET A 1 -44.37 23.72 68.32
CA MET A 1 -44.59 24.44 67.05
C MET A 1 -43.93 23.57 66.01
N ASP A 2 -44.78 22.90 65.26
CA ASP A 2 -44.51 21.76 64.41
C ASP A 2 -44.86 22.22 63.00
N ASP A 3 -43.87 22.31 62.10
CA ASP A 3 -44.05 22.88 60.76
C ASP A 3 -43.82 21.77 59.73
N GLY A 4 -44.94 21.20 59.28
CA GLY A 4 -45.01 20.12 58.32
C GLY A 4 -44.73 20.61 56.90
N ARG A 5 -43.73 20.01 56.25
CA ARG A 5 -43.59 19.98 54.80
C ARG A 5 -43.95 18.58 54.32
N THR A 6 -45.10 18.46 53.66
CA THR A 6 -45.49 17.29 52.88
C THR A 6 -44.74 17.28 51.55
N GLU A 7 -43.84 16.32 51.38
CA GLU A 7 -43.25 15.97 50.07
C GLU A 7 -44.27 15.14 49.28
N ASP A 8 -44.80 15.75 48.21
CA ASP A 8 -45.71 15.10 47.28
C ASP A 8 -44.89 14.37 46.19
N ASN A 9 -44.46 13.15 46.50
CA ASN A 9 -43.79 12.25 45.57
C ASN A 9 -44.84 11.49 44.74
N THR A 10 -45.42 12.14 43.72
CA THR A 10 -46.15 11.42 42.67
C THR A 10 -45.15 10.72 41.73
N PRO A 11 -45.23 9.38 41.56
CA PRO A 11 -44.41 8.67 40.59
C PRO A 11 -44.73 9.16 39.16
N PHE A 12 -43.70 9.39 38.36
CA PHE A 12 -43.88 9.63 36.93
C PHE A 12 -44.63 8.43 36.30
N PRO A 13 -45.58 8.67 35.39
CA PRO A 13 -46.18 7.58 34.63
C PRO A 13 -45.06 6.87 33.83
N PRO A 14 -45.06 5.53 33.76
CA PRO A 14 -44.08 4.80 32.97
C PRO A 14 -44.17 5.32 31.53
N GLY A 15 -43.07 5.92 31.05
CA GLY A 15 -42.94 6.39 29.68
C GLY A 15 -43.35 5.26 28.73
N GLY A 16 -44.20 5.59 27.75
CA GLY A 16 -44.79 4.61 26.85
C GLY A 16 -43.71 3.76 26.20
N ALA A 17 -43.59 2.50 26.64
CA ALA A 17 -42.62 1.56 26.11
C ALA A 17 -42.83 1.44 24.59
N THR A 18 -41.87 1.94 23.82
CA THR A 18 -41.85 1.77 22.37
C THR A 18 -41.87 0.27 22.06
N ASN A 19 -42.65 -0.11 21.05
CA ASN A 19 -42.82 -1.52 20.69
C ASN A 19 -41.46 -2.07 20.20
N PRO A 20 -40.92 -3.16 20.76
CA PRO A 20 -39.61 -3.71 20.39
C PRO A 20 -39.41 -3.92 18.88
N SER A 21 -40.50 -4.17 18.14
CA SER A 21 -40.49 -4.29 16.68
C SER A 21 -40.15 -2.98 15.95
N GLU A 22 -40.55 -1.82 16.48
CA GLU A 22 -40.29 -0.51 15.87
C GLU A 22 -38.81 -0.14 16.01
N ASN A 23 -38.23 -0.35 17.20
CA ASN A 23 -36.81 -0.11 17.45
C ASN A 23 -35.93 -1.00 16.55
N SER A 24 -36.31 -2.27 16.36
CA SER A 24 -35.61 -3.17 15.44
C SER A 24 -35.60 -2.63 14.00
N GLN A 25 -36.73 -2.13 13.51
CA GLN A 25 -36.80 -1.55 12.16
C GLN A 25 -35.97 -0.26 12.03
N ILE A 26 -35.97 0.60 13.06
CA ILE A 26 -35.16 1.82 13.10
C ILE A 26 -33.67 1.49 13.05
N LEU A 27 -33.22 0.53 13.87
CA LEU A 27 -31.84 0.07 13.88
C LEU A 27 -31.43 -0.54 12.54
N LYS A 28 -32.29 -1.39 11.95
CA LYS A 28 -32.06 -1.98 10.63
C LYS A 28 -31.91 -0.91 9.54
N ASN A 29 -32.77 0.11 9.55
CA ASN A 29 -32.69 1.24 8.62
C ASN A 29 -31.41 2.08 8.81
N ALA A 30 -30.79 2.02 10.00
CA ALA A 30 -29.51 2.67 10.31
C ALA A 30 -28.28 1.87 9.84
N GLY A 31 -28.47 0.66 9.32
CA GLY A 31 -27.37 -0.27 9.01
C GLY A 31 -26.83 -1.00 10.24
N TRP A 32 -27.60 -1.09 11.32
CA TRP A 32 -27.23 -1.91 12.47
C TRP A 32 -27.05 -3.37 12.06
N LEU A 33 -25.97 -4.00 12.52
CA LEU A 33 -25.48 -5.34 12.09
C LEU A 33 -25.12 -5.48 10.61
N CYS A 34 -25.20 -4.41 9.81
CA CYS A 34 -24.62 -4.37 8.47
C CYS A 34 -23.15 -3.98 8.56
N GLY A 35 -22.35 -4.45 7.60
CA GLY A 35 -20.97 -4.01 7.52
C GLY A 35 -20.84 -2.64 6.87
N PHE A 36 -19.81 -1.91 7.29
CA PHE A 36 -19.47 -0.59 6.78
C PHE A 36 -18.12 -0.61 6.06
N ARG A 37 -18.05 0.10 4.94
CA ARG A 37 -16.81 0.35 4.21
C ARG A 37 -16.10 1.57 4.74
N MET A 38 -14.79 1.43 4.99
CA MET A 38 -13.96 2.43 5.66
C MET A 38 -12.82 2.95 4.78
N ASP A 39 -12.83 2.72 3.47
CA ASP A 39 -11.78 3.16 2.55
C ASP A 39 -12.11 4.45 1.77
N SER A 40 -13.37 4.90 1.80
CA SER A 40 -13.79 6.15 1.16
C SER A 40 -13.18 7.38 1.84
N MET A 41 -12.92 8.44 1.07
CA MET A 41 -12.54 9.75 1.62
C MET A 41 -13.73 10.49 2.20
N ASP A 42 -14.95 10.27 1.69
CA ASP A 42 -16.14 11.06 2.04
C ASP A 42 -16.83 10.61 3.35
N GLY A 43 -16.37 9.48 3.91
CA GLY A 43 -16.94 8.90 5.11
C GLY A 43 -17.24 7.40 4.96
N PRO A 44 -17.56 6.72 6.07
CA PRO A 44 -17.97 5.33 6.05
C PRO A 44 -19.28 5.13 5.28
N ARG A 45 -19.38 4.03 4.54
CA ARG A 45 -20.58 3.68 3.77
C ARG A 45 -21.17 2.36 4.26
N ALA A 46 -22.41 2.40 4.74
CA ALA A 46 -23.17 1.20 5.06
C ALA A 46 -23.37 0.36 3.81
N LEU A 47 -23.23 -0.96 3.94
CA LEU A 47 -23.55 -1.91 2.89
C LEU A 47 -24.94 -2.52 3.12
N ALA A 48 -25.53 -3.05 2.04
CA ALA A 48 -26.85 -3.68 2.10
C ALA A 48 -26.83 -5.06 2.76
N ASN A 49 -25.66 -5.71 2.83
CA ASN A 49 -25.53 -7.04 3.39
C ASN A 49 -25.43 -6.96 4.92
N GLN A 50 -26.36 -7.63 5.59
CA GLN A 50 -26.26 -7.89 7.02
C GLN A 50 -25.11 -8.86 7.25
N ILE A 51 -24.12 -8.48 8.06
CA ILE A 51 -22.91 -9.27 8.28
C ILE A 51 -22.91 -10.00 9.63
N ALA A 52 -23.78 -9.58 10.55
CA ALA A 52 -23.91 -10.19 11.85
C ALA A 52 -25.38 -10.44 12.21
N SER A 53 -25.60 -11.43 13.06
CA SER A 53 -26.85 -11.70 13.78
C SER A 53 -26.54 -11.90 15.26
N TYR A 54 -27.55 -11.82 16.11
CA TYR A 54 -27.39 -12.14 17.52
C TYR A 54 -27.20 -13.65 17.71
N VAL A 55 -26.37 -14.03 18.68
CA VAL A 55 -26.35 -15.40 19.20
C VAL A 55 -27.71 -15.71 19.84
N ASP A 56 -28.12 -16.99 19.85
CA ASP A 56 -29.41 -17.41 20.41
C ASP A 56 -29.60 -16.90 21.85
N GLY A 57 -30.65 -16.10 22.05
CA GLY A 57 -30.98 -15.49 23.35
C GLY A 57 -30.29 -14.16 23.65
N ALA A 58 -29.31 -13.74 22.84
CA ALA A 58 -28.68 -12.43 22.96
C ALA A 58 -29.55 -11.32 22.34
N ALA A 59 -29.46 -10.11 22.89
CA ALA A 59 -30.18 -8.94 22.43
C ALA A 59 -29.33 -7.68 22.68
N PRO A 60 -29.48 -6.62 21.87
CA PRO A 60 -28.77 -5.39 22.12
C PRO A 60 -29.30 -4.73 23.40
N PHE A 61 -28.42 -4.08 24.16
CA PHE A 61 -28.85 -3.12 25.17
C PHE A 61 -29.36 -1.87 24.48
N VAL A 62 -30.66 -1.59 24.64
CA VAL A 62 -31.33 -0.44 24.03
C VAL A 62 -31.80 0.51 25.12
N GLU A 63 -31.34 1.75 25.05
CA GLU A 63 -31.63 2.81 26.01
C GLU A 63 -32.24 3.99 25.26
N GLU A 64 -33.46 4.39 25.63
CA GLU A 64 -34.02 5.66 25.19
C GLU A 64 -33.34 6.80 25.95
N LYS A 65 -32.95 7.84 25.21
CA LYS A 65 -32.25 9.01 25.74
C LYS A 65 -32.96 10.28 25.32
N ASP A 66 -32.69 11.35 26.05
CA ASP A 66 -33.09 12.70 25.65
C ASP A 66 -31.94 13.68 25.90
N ASP A 67 -30.78 13.32 25.37
CA ASP A 67 -29.53 14.02 25.61
C ASP A 67 -29.24 14.99 24.44
N ILE A 68 -28.86 16.22 24.78
CA ILE A 68 -28.30 17.18 23.81
C ILE A 68 -26.80 17.28 24.08
N ILE A 69 -26.00 16.87 23.11
CA ILE A 69 -24.55 16.78 23.26
C ILE A 69 -23.88 17.67 22.23
N THR A 70 -23.09 18.63 22.69
CA THR A 70 -22.17 19.38 21.83
C THR A 70 -20.75 18.89 22.05
N GLN A 71 -20.04 18.60 20.97
CA GLN A 71 -18.64 18.15 21.01
C GLN A 71 -17.82 18.88 19.94
N VAL A 72 -16.55 19.11 20.26
CA VAL A 72 -15.54 19.66 19.35
C VAL A 72 -14.41 18.66 19.27
N ILE A 73 -14.10 18.21 18.05
CA ILE A 73 -13.12 17.17 17.80
C ILE A 73 -12.12 17.70 16.78
N THR A 74 -10.85 17.70 17.12
CA THR A 74 -9.76 18.06 16.21
C THR A 74 -9.16 16.81 15.62
N THR A 75 -8.92 16.84 14.31
CA THR A 75 -8.34 15.74 13.52
C THR A 75 -7.21 16.28 12.66
N SER A 76 -6.23 15.43 12.36
CA SER A 76 -5.02 15.84 11.61
C SER A 76 -5.10 15.49 10.12
N ARG A 77 -6.07 14.66 9.73
CA ARG A 77 -6.23 14.12 8.38
C ARG A 77 -7.65 14.33 7.89
N LYS A 78 -7.78 14.76 6.62
CA LYS A 78 -9.08 15.00 5.98
C LYS A 78 -10.04 13.81 6.05
N ARG A 79 -9.56 12.58 5.86
CA ARG A 79 -10.40 11.37 6.02
C ARG A 79 -10.98 11.30 7.43
N GLU A 80 -10.14 11.43 8.45
CA GLU A 80 -10.58 11.36 9.85
C GLU A 80 -11.63 12.44 10.12
N SER A 81 -11.39 13.67 9.63
CA SER A 81 -12.33 14.77 9.73
C SER A 81 -13.68 14.44 9.08
N ASN A 82 -13.67 13.85 7.88
CA ASN A 82 -14.89 13.45 7.19
C ASN A 82 -15.63 12.32 7.94
N TYR A 83 -14.92 11.41 8.60
CA TYR A 83 -15.52 10.31 9.35
C TYR A 83 -16.19 10.85 10.61
N VAL A 84 -15.46 11.71 11.35
CA VAL A 84 -16.01 12.44 12.48
C VAL A 84 -17.19 13.30 12.04
N HIS A 85 -17.10 14.00 10.92
CA HIS A 85 -18.19 14.79 10.36
C HIS A 85 -19.45 13.95 10.09
N GLN A 86 -19.28 12.66 9.78
CA GLN A 86 -20.37 11.70 9.57
C GLN A 86 -20.86 11.02 10.85
N GLY A 87 -20.40 11.42 12.04
CA GLY A 87 -20.85 10.84 13.31
C GLY A 87 -19.92 9.76 13.89
N TRP A 88 -18.84 9.40 13.22
CA TRP A 88 -17.94 8.36 13.74
C TRP A 88 -17.04 8.93 14.84
N SER A 89 -16.73 8.12 15.86
CA SER A 89 -15.75 8.50 16.88
C SER A 89 -14.33 8.37 16.34
N ALA A 90 -13.37 9.12 16.89
CA ALA A 90 -11.96 8.95 16.54
C ALA A 90 -11.44 7.56 16.94
N GLY A 91 -11.93 7.02 18.06
CA GLY A 91 -11.61 5.65 18.51
C GLY A 91 -12.04 4.58 17.52
N SER A 92 -13.22 4.73 16.89
CA SER A 92 -13.68 3.83 15.84
C SER A 92 -12.72 3.79 14.64
N ILE A 93 -12.06 4.91 14.31
CA ILE A 93 -11.09 4.96 13.20
C ILE A 93 -9.78 4.27 13.59
N ALA A 94 -9.38 4.33 14.85
CA ALA A 94 -8.19 3.65 15.34
C ALA A 94 -8.35 2.12 15.41
N ALA A 95 -9.59 1.61 15.47
CA ALA A 95 -9.91 0.19 15.55
C ALA A 95 -9.95 -0.53 14.19
N LEU A 96 -9.49 0.10 13.10
CA LEU A 96 -9.49 -0.52 11.78
C LEU A 96 -8.49 -1.69 11.69
N SER A 97 -8.88 -2.75 10.99
CA SER A 97 -7.99 -3.90 10.75
C SER A 97 -6.79 -3.53 9.86
N PRO A 98 -5.67 -4.27 9.94
CA PRO A 98 -4.55 -4.11 9.02
C PRO A 98 -4.96 -4.22 7.55
N TRP A 99 -5.92 -5.11 7.22
CA TRP A 99 -6.48 -5.26 5.88
C TRP A 99 -7.11 -3.97 5.34
N THR A 100 -7.93 -3.33 6.17
CA THR A 100 -8.61 -2.09 5.84
C THR A 100 -7.62 -0.93 5.73
N GLN A 101 -6.68 -0.82 6.68
CA GLN A 101 -5.63 0.19 6.66
C GLN A 101 -4.73 0.07 5.43
N SER A 102 -4.36 -1.16 5.07
CA SER A 102 -3.52 -1.44 3.90
C SER A 102 -4.18 -1.02 2.60
N ARG A 103 -5.49 -1.24 2.47
CA ARG A 103 -6.26 -0.82 1.30
C ARG A 103 -6.45 0.70 1.26
N ILE A 104 -6.71 1.31 2.40
CA ILE A 104 -6.70 2.76 2.58
C ILE A 104 -5.38 3.34 2.04
N ASP A 105 -4.24 2.84 2.50
CA ASP A 105 -2.91 3.34 2.11
C ASP A 105 -2.60 3.08 0.63
N ALA A 106 -3.14 1.98 0.09
CA ALA A 106 -3.07 1.66 -1.33
C ALA A 106 -3.84 2.65 -2.22
N THR A 107 -5.01 3.10 -1.77
CA THR A 107 -5.91 3.97 -2.54
C THR A 107 -5.76 5.44 -2.21
N ASN A 108 -5.01 5.79 -1.16
CA ASN A 108 -4.88 7.15 -0.63
C ASN A 108 -4.40 8.13 -1.70
N TRP A 109 -5.38 8.83 -2.28
CA TRP A 109 -5.19 10.12 -2.91
C TRP A 109 -4.73 11.11 -1.84
N HIS A 110 -3.93 12.10 -2.24
CA HIS A 110 -3.29 13.09 -1.38
C HIS A 110 -4.18 13.52 -0.20
N ASN A 111 -3.91 12.97 0.99
CA ASN A 111 -4.63 13.31 2.20
C ASN A 111 -3.95 14.55 2.77
N MET A 112 -4.33 15.74 2.26
CA MET A 112 -3.73 17.00 2.68
C MET A 112 -3.72 17.08 4.21
N GLY A 113 -2.52 17.19 4.77
CA GLY A 113 -2.35 17.41 6.20
C GLY A 113 -2.90 18.78 6.60
N GLY A 114 -3.43 18.87 7.80
CA GLY A 114 -3.93 20.11 8.38
C GLY A 114 -4.86 19.83 9.56
N ASN A 115 -4.78 20.67 10.58
CA ASN A 115 -5.69 20.59 11.72
C ASN A 115 -7.09 20.98 11.24
N MET A 116 -7.99 20.01 11.20
CA MET A 116 -9.40 20.20 10.92
C MET A 116 -10.18 20.03 12.22
N VAL A 117 -11.01 21.02 12.53
CA VAL A 117 -11.89 21.01 13.68
C VAL A 117 -13.27 20.61 13.21
N THR A 118 -13.91 19.71 13.93
CA THR A 118 -15.29 19.28 13.70
C THR A 118 -16.11 19.53 14.94
N ARG A 119 -17.09 20.43 14.85
CA ARG A 119 -18.07 20.67 15.90
C ARG A 119 -19.36 19.95 15.53
N ARG A 120 -19.93 19.21 16.47
CA ARG A 120 -21.19 18.49 16.29
C ARG A 120 -22.12 18.78 17.45
N SER A 121 -23.36 19.11 17.14
CA SER A 121 -24.46 19.17 18.09
C SER A 121 -25.42 18.03 17.78
N LEU A 122 -25.65 17.16 18.76
CA LEU A 122 -26.42 15.93 18.63
C LEU A 122 -27.62 16.00 19.56
N VAL A 123 -28.78 15.56 19.08
CA VAL A 123 -29.95 15.21 19.88
C VAL A 123 -30.05 13.69 19.82
N VAL A 124 -29.69 13.03 20.92
CA VAL A 124 -29.66 11.57 21.02
C VAL A 124 -30.97 11.09 21.61
N ARG A 125 -31.68 10.24 20.88
CA ARG A 125 -32.99 9.69 21.26
C ARG A 125 -32.97 8.22 21.59
N LEU A 126 -32.06 7.47 20.97
CA LEU A 126 -31.89 6.05 21.19
C LEU A 126 -30.41 5.72 21.17
N ARG A 127 -29.96 4.90 22.11
CA ARG A 127 -28.64 4.29 22.13
C ARG A 127 -28.81 2.79 22.08
N ALA A 128 -28.11 2.15 21.14
CA ALA A 128 -28.04 0.70 21.05
C ALA A 128 -26.59 0.26 21.19
N GLN A 129 -26.37 -0.76 22.02
CA GLN A 129 -25.06 -1.35 22.28
C GLN A 129 -25.16 -2.87 22.21
N VAL A 130 -24.10 -3.52 21.76
CA VAL A 130 -23.96 -4.98 21.76
C VAL A 130 -22.49 -5.33 22.00
N LEU A 131 -22.27 -6.42 22.73
CA LEU A 131 -20.93 -6.96 22.91
C LEU A 131 -20.54 -7.78 21.68
N LEU A 132 -19.25 -7.93 21.41
CA LEU A 132 -18.81 -8.66 20.22
C LEU A 132 -19.16 -10.16 20.33
N GLU A 133 -19.06 -10.72 21.53
CA GLU A 133 -19.41 -12.10 21.87
C GLU A 133 -20.90 -12.44 21.71
N ASP A 134 -21.76 -11.43 21.69
CA ASP A 134 -23.21 -11.59 21.46
C ASP A 134 -23.57 -11.64 19.98
N LEU A 135 -22.58 -11.52 19.09
CA LEU A 135 -22.75 -11.54 17.64
C LEU A 135 -22.20 -12.82 17.02
N CYS A 136 -22.91 -13.33 16.02
CA CYS A 136 -22.42 -14.37 15.11
C CYS A 136 -22.34 -13.82 13.68
N PRO A 137 -21.33 -14.22 12.89
CA PRO A 137 -21.19 -13.77 11.51
C PRO A 137 -22.27 -14.41 10.62
N ALA A 138 -22.69 -13.69 9.58
CA ALA A 138 -23.53 -14.27 8.54
C ALA A 138 -22.83 -15.48 7.89
N PRO A 139 -23.49 -16.64 7.73
CA PRO A 139 -22.87 -17.84 7.15
C PRO A 139 -22.24 -17.61 5.77
N GLU A 140 -22.85 -16.76 4.96
CA GLU A 140 -22.35 -16.43 3.62
C GLU A 140 -21.11 -15.54 3.64
N PHE A 141 -20.91 -14.76 4.71
CA PHE A 141 -19.66 -14.02 4.93
C PHE A 141 -18.53 -14.99 5.29
N VAL A 142 -18.79 -15.94 6.19
CA VAL A 142 -17.84 -17.00 6.57
C VAL A 142 -17.42 -17.80 5.34
N ALA A 143 -18.39 -18.30 4.56
CA ALA A 143 -18.13 -19.05 3.34
C ALA A 143 -17.32 -18.25 2.32
N ALA A 144 -17.56 -16.95 2.18
CA ALA A 144 -16.79 -16.09 1.28
C ALA A 144 -15.32 -15.93 1.70
N ILE A 145 -15.05 -15.89 3.01
CA ILE A 145 -13.68 -15.83 3.54
C ILE A 145 -12.98 -17.18 3.39
N GLU A 146 -13.66 -18.29 3.69
CA GLU A 146 -13.14 -19.63 3.46
C GLU A 146 -12.77 -19.84 1.99
N GLU A 147 -13.68 -19.51 1.06
CA GLU A 147 -13.43 -19.58 -0.38
C GLU A 147 -12.20 -18.73 -0.76
N ALA A 148 -12.10 -17.51 -0.23
CA ALA A 148 -10.97 -16.63 -0.47
C ALA A 148 -9.63 -17.24 -0.04
N LEU A 149 -9.59 -17.90 1.12
CA LEU A 149 -8.38 -18.53 1.65
C LEU A 149 -7.97 -19.81 0.90
N THR A 150 -8.88 -20.42 0.14
CA THR A 150 -8.59 -21.61 -0.71
C THR A 150 -8.00 -21.29 -2.07
N ARG A 151 -7.86 -20.01 -2.44
CA ARG A 151 -7.29 -19.61 -3.74
C ARG A 151 -5.84 -20.08 -3.89
N PRO A 152 -5.37 -20.44 -5.11
CA PRO A 152 -4.11 -21.14 -5.26
C PRO A 152 -2.88 -20.25 -5.07
N SER A 153 -2.92 -19.01 -5.56
CA SER A 153 -1.80 -18.06 -5.36
C SER A 153 -2.04 -17.08 -4.22
N LEU A 154 -0.95 -16.57 -3.64
CA LEU A 154 -0.98 -15.55 -2.60
C LEU A 154 -1.76 -14.31 -3.06
N PHE A 155 -1.47 -13.82 -4.27
CA PHE A 155 -2.20 -12.70 -4.87
C PHE A 155 -3.70 -12.94 -4.94
N GLU A 156 -4.15 -14.11 -5.42
CA GLU A 156 -5.58 -14.41 -5.53
C GLU A 156 -6.26 -14.53 -4.18
N LYS A 157 -5.57 -15.07 -3.15
CA LYS A 157 -6.07 -15.08 -1.77
C LYS A 157 -6.32 -13.66 -1.28
N PHE A 158 -5.33 -12.76 -1.37
CA PHE A 158 -5.48 -11.36 -0.99
C PHE A 158 -6.62 -10.66 -1.73
N GLN A 159 -6.67 -10.81 -3.06
CA GLN A 159 -7.71 -10.19 -3.86
C GLN A 159 -9.11 -10.72 -3.51
N ALA A 160 -9.24 -12.02 -3.23
CA ALA A 160 -10.51 -12.60 -2.81
C ALA A 160 -10.94 -12.11 -1.42
N VAL A 161 -10.02 -12.00 -0.46
CA VAL A 161 -10.31 -11.41 0.87
C VAL A 161 -10.73 -9.94 0.72
N TYR A 162 -10.03 -9.14 -0.08
CA TYR A 162 -10.43 -7.75 -0.33
C TYR A 162 -11.81 -7.64 -1.00
N ARG A 163 -12.15 -8.55 -1.92
CA ARG A 163 -13.50 -8.60 -2.51
C ARG A 163 -14.56 -8.96 -1.48
N ALA A 164 -14.28 -9.92 -0.60
CA ALA A 164 -15.18 -10.29 0.49
C ALA A 164 -15.43 -9.08 1.42
N LEU A 165 -14.37 -8.42 1.90
CA LEU A 165 -14.50 -7.20 2.72
C LEU A 165 -15.17 -6.05 1.97
N ASN A 166 -14.98 -5.93 0.65
CA ASN A 166 -15.66 -4.93 -0.17
C ASN A 166 -17.16 -5.18 -0.28
N ARG A 167 -17.58 -6.45 -0.32
CA ARG A 167 -18.97 -6.86 -0.40
C ARG A 167 -19.68 -6.83 0.95
N TRP A 168 -19.00 -7.21 2.01
CA TRP A 168 -19.60 -7.43 3.33
C TRP A 168 -19.33 -6.31 4.32
N GLY A 169 -18.24 -5.56 4.15
CA GLY A 169 -17.86 -4.45 5.01
C GLY A 169 -16.55 -4.73 5.74
N ASP A 170 -15.88 -3.66 6.15
CA ASP A 170 -14.64 -3.71 6.93
C ASP A 170 -14.90 -3.82 8.44
N VAL A 171 -16.00 -3.19 8.90
CA VAL A 171 -16.33 -3.06 10.31
C VAL A 171 -17.83 -3.22 10.53
N VAL A 172 -18.23 -3.66 11.73
CA VAL A 172 -19.61 -3.67 12.22
C VAL A 172 -19.74 -2.74 13.43
N PRO A 173 -20.79 -1.91 13.54
CA PRO A 173 -21.03 -1.10 14.72
C PRO A 173 -21.33 -1.97 15.94
N LEU A 174 -20.68 -1.68 17.06
CA LEU A 174 -21.01 -2.25 18.39
C LEU A 174 -21.81 -1.26 19.24
N GLU A 175 -21.72 0.03 18.92
CA GLU A 175 -22.48 1.09 19.58
C GLU A 175 -22.93 2.13 18.55
N ILE A 176 -24.25 2.39 18.53
CA ILE A 176 -24.86 3.41 17.69
C ILE A 176 -25.78 4.29 18.53
N GLU A 177 -25.71 5.60 18.31
CA GLU A 177 -26.68 6.57 18.81
C GLU A 177 -27.50 7.09 17.63
N MET A 178 -28.81 7.12 17.82
CA MET A 178 -29.79 7.54 16.83
C MET A 178 -30.49 8.82 17.28
N GLY A 179 -30.78 9.68 16.31
CA GLY A 179 -31.54 10.90 16.53
C GLY A 179 -31.28 11.93 15.43
N SER A 180 -30.96 13.15 15.84
CA SER A 180 -30.67 14.29 14.94
C SER A 180 -29.29 14.87 15.20
N SER A 181 -28.59 15.32 14.17
CA SER A 181 -27.26 15.93 14.31
C SER A 181 -27.02 17.06 13.32
N LEU A 182 -26.37 18.11 13.79
CA LEU A 182 -25.71 19.13 12.97
C LEU A 182 -24.20 18.98 13.14
N SER A 183 -23.51 18.70 12.05
CA SER A 183 -22.05 18.62 12.02
C SER A 183 -21.47 19.70 11.12
N PHE A 184 -20.38 20.30 11.58
CA PHE A 184 -19.67 21.39 10.93
C PHE A 184 -18.17 21.13 11.00
N THR A 185 -17.50 21.13 9.84
CA THR A 185 -16.06 20.84 9.73
C THR A 185 -15.36 21.87 8.86
N ASP A 186 -14.25 22.41 9.37
CA ASP A 186 -13.40 23.39 8.70
C ASP A 186 -12.00 23.37 9.35
N THR A 187 -11.08 24.18 8.83
CA THR A 187 -9.74 24.40 9.40
C THR A 187 -9.82 25.14 10.73
N GLU A 188 -8.83 24.89 11.58
CA GLU A 188 -8.68 25.58 12.87
C GLU A 188 -8.69 27.12 12.74
N ALA A 189 -8.02 27.65 11.70
CA ALA A 189 -8.00 29.09 11.42
C ALA A 189 -9.39 29.68 11.15
N ASN A 190 -10.22 28.98 10.37
CA ASN A 190 -11.59 29.41 10.09
C ASN A 190 -12.49 29.30 11.33
N PHE A 191 -12.24 28.31 12.19
CA PHE A 191 -12.94 28.19 13.47
C PHE A 191 -12.61 29.32 14.43
N ALA A 192 -11.35 29.79 14.46
CA ALA A 192 -10.94 30.91 15.30
C ALA A 192 -11.61 32.24 14.94
N LEU A 193 -12.16 32.37 13.73
CA LEU A 193 -12.92 33.54 13.30
C LEU A 193 -14.37 33.55 13.85
N LEU A 194 -14.83 32.46 14.44
CA LEU A 194 -16.16 32.38 15.03
C LEU A 194 -16.19 33.08 16.40
N PRO A 195 -17.24 33.85 16.72
CA PRO A 195 -17.38 34.43 18.05
C PRO A 195 -17.47 33.33 19.12
N GLU A 196 -16.63 33.39 20.15
CA GLU A 196 -16.64 32.43 21.29
C GLU A 196 -18.02 32.29 21.93
N ALA A 197 -18.82 33.37 21.91
CA ALA A 197 -20.10 33.46 22.62
C ALA A 197 -21.35 33.20 21.76
N THR A 198 -21.24 32.92 20.45
CA THR A 198 -22.44 32.65 19.65
C THR A 198 -23.02 31.27 19.96
N PRO A 199 -24.28 31.14 20.40
CA PRO A 199 -24.97 29.86 20.45
C PRO A 199 -25.03 29.29 19.03
N PHE A 200 -24.39 28.13 18.82
CA PHE A 200 -24.27 27.49 17.51
C PHE A 200 -25.56 26.81 17.05
N ASP A 201 -26.62 26.89 17.85
CA ASP A 201 -27.93 26.36 17.49
C ASP A 201 -28.61 27.21 16.40
N ASN A 202 -28.05 28.40 16.09
CA ASN A 202 -28.51 29.27 15.03
C ASN A 202 -27.72 29.04 13.72
N PHE A 203 -28.35 28.32 12.78
CA PHE A 203 -27.79 28.02 11.46
C PHE A 203 -27.32 29.27 10.68
N ASN A 204 -27.97 30.43 10.88
CA ASN A 204 -27.63 31.67 10.17
C ASN A 204 -26.23 32.22 10.51
N ASN A 205 -25.67 31.83 11.66
CA ASN A 205 -24.30 32.19 12.01
C ASN A 205 -23.29 31.24 11.37
N ILE A 206 -23.63 29.96 11.28
CA ILE A 206 -22.77 28.93 10.67
C ILE A 206 -22.70 29.12 9.15
N SER A 207 -23.82 29.50 8.52
CA SER A 207 -23.87 29.75 7.06
C SER A 207 -23.02 30.93 6.60
N LYS A 208 -22.51 31.78 7.51
CA LYS A 208 -21.57 32.86 7.18
C LYS A 208 -20.19 32.33 6.78
N ILE A 209 -19.86 31.10 7.16
CA ILE A 209 -18.61 30.44 6.76
C ILE A 209 -18.84 29.74 5.42
N LYS A 210 -18.48 30.43 4.34
CA LYS A 210 -18.67 29.94 2.97
C LYS A 210 -17.86 28.69 2.63
N THR A 211 -16.80 28.40 3.39
CA THR A 211 -15.87 27.29 3.15
C THR A 211 -16.23 26.00 3.87
N ALA A 212 -17.13 26.06 4.84
CA ALA A 212 -17.35 24.95 5.74
C ALA A 212 -18.24 23.88 5.13
N HIS A 213 -17.89 22.63 5.42
CA HIS A 213 -18.75 21.50 5.10
C HIS A 213 -19.79 21.34 6.22
N ILE A 214 -21.07 21.32 5.85
CA ILE A 214 -22.19 21.18 6.80
C ILE A 214 -23.01 19.96 6.43
N ILE A 215 -23.20 19.05 7.38
CA ILE A 215 -24.12 17.93 7.26
C ILE A 215 -25.18 18.00 8.35
N ARG A 216 -26.43 17.73 7.94
CA ARG A 216 -27.57 17.57 8.82
C ARG A 216 -28.07 16.13 8.71
N LYS A 217 -28.37 15.51 9.84
CA LYS A 217 -29.01 14.19 9.91
C LYS A 217 -30.22 14.27 10.83
N GLY A 218 -31.30 13.58 10.47
CA GLY A 218 -32.53 13.49 11.27
C GLY A 218 -33.30 14.80 11.35
N THR A 219 -34.40 14.89 10.58
CA THR A 219 -35.45 15.93 10.41
C THR A 219 -35.68 16.20 8.92
N ALA A 220 -36.93 16.45 8.54
CA ALA A 220 -37.36 16.45 7.14
C ALA A 220 -37.24 17.82 6.44
N SER A 221 -37.18 18.93 7.20
CA SER A 221 -37.25 20.27 6.61
C SER A 221 -36.13 21.20 7.05
N ASN A 222 -35.66 22.05 6.13
CA ASN A 222 -34.66 23.08 6.41
C ASN A 222 -35.16 24.17 7.39
N ALA A 223 -36.49 24.31 7.52
CA ALA A 223 -37.12 25.29 8.40
C ALA A 223 -36.86 24.96 9.88
N GLU A 224 -36.97 23.68 10.25
CA GLU A 224 -36.74 23.17 11.63
C GLU A 224 -35.31 23.43 12.15
N TRP A 225 -34.33 23.51 11.26
CA TRP A 225 -32.95 23.83 11.63
C TRP A 225 -32.71 25.34 11.81
N SER A 226 -33.51 26.18 11.16
CA SER A 226 -33.24 27.61 11.03
C SER A 226 -33.70 28.45 12.23
N ASP A 227 -34.69 27.96 12.97
CA ASP A 227 -35.26 28.63 14.15
C ASP A 227 -34.72 28.06 15.48
N GLY A 228 -33.80 27.09 15.43
CA GLY A 228 -33.25 26.42 16.61
C GLY A 228 -34.24 25.48 17.31
N SER A 229 -35.44 25.27 16.76
CA SER A 229 -36.49 24.44 17.36
C SER A 229 -36.10 22.97 17.45
N TRP A 230 -35.25 22.49 16.55
CA TRP A 230 -34.73 21.11 16.54
C TRP A 230 -33.97 20.71 17.82
N ALA A 231 -33.37 21.68 18.53
CA ALA A 231 -32.64 21.47 19.78
C ALA A 231 -33.48 21.79 21.02
N MET A 232 -34.71 22.31 20.87
CA MET A 232 -35.53 22.62 22.02
C MET A 232 -36.14 21.34 22.60
N ARG A 233 -35.77 21.08 23.87
CA ARG A 233 -36.21 19.98 24.71
C ARG A 233 -37.72 20.00 24.92
N ASP A 234 -38.34 18.83 24.94
CA ASP A 234 -39.75 18.65 25.31
C ASP A 234 -40.08 19.42 26.61
N GLY A 235 -40.99 20.40 26.49
CA GLY A 235 -41.88 20.83 27.56
C GLY A 235 -41.30 21.66 28.71
N TRP A 236 -41.16 22.97 28.51
CA TRP A 236 -41.93 23.87 29.38
C TRP A 236 -42.93 24.63 28.52
N TYR A 237 -44.21 24.29 28.65
CA TYR A 237 -45.27 25.17 28.17
C TYR A 237 -45.21 26.44 29.03
N ILE A 238 -44.55 27.51 28.58
CA ILE A 238 -44.92 28.83 29.10
C ILE A 238 -46.33 29.06 28.60
N ARG A 239 -47.30 28.76 29.46
CA ARG A 239 -48.68 29.20 29.28
C ARG A 239 -48.63 30.72 29.46
N LEU A 240 -48.38 31.46 28.39
CA LEU A 240 -48.50 32.92 28.38
C LEU A 240 -49.98 33.26 28.61
N LYS A 241 -50.39 33.34 29.89
CA LYS A 241 -51.66 33.95 30.28
C LYS A 241 -51.48 35.46 30.12
N GLY A 242 -51.65 35.98 28.91
CA GLY A 242 -51.38 37.40 28.66
C GLY A 242 -51.91 38.02 27.38
N SER A 243 -52.79 37.35 26.60
CA SER A 243 -53.49 38.03 25.51
C SER A 243 -55.00 37.95 25.70
N ALA A 244 -55.64 39.11 25.78
CA ALA A 244 -57.08 39.29 25.86
C ALA A 244 -57.86 38.78 24.61
N SER A 245 -57.16 38.24 23.60
CA SER A 245 -57.77 37.78 22.35
C SER A 245 -58.21 36.30 22.33
N GLY A 246 -58.05 35.54 23.40
CA GLY A 246 -58.59 34.16 23.49
C GLY A 246 -57.94 33.12 22.56
N THR A 247 -56.95 33.50 21.75
CA THR A 247 -56.26 32.58 20.82
C THR A 247 -55.23 31.74 21.59
N LYS A 248 -55.58 30.48 21.88
CA LYS A 248 -54.66 29.49 22.46
C LYS A 248 -53.63 29.03 21.41
N SER A 249 -52.53 29.74 21.26
CA SER A 249 -51.36 29.23 20.54
C SER A 249 -50.65 28.19 21.42
N THR A 250 -50.91 26.92 21.15
CA THR A 250 -50.19 25.81 21.78
C THR A 250 -48.96 25.52 20.91
N LEU A 251 -47.79 26.01 21.31
CA LEU A 251 -46.54 25.62 20.65
C LEU A 251 -46.31 24.14 21.00
N ARG A 252 -46.61 23.24 20.06
CA ARG A 252 -46.11 21.86 20.14
C ARG A 252 -44.62 21.94 19.86
N LEU A 253 -43.78 21.56 20.82
CA LEU A 253 -42.41 21.19 20.49
C LEU A 253 -42.46 19.83 19.81
N TRP A 254 -41.74 19.71 18.69
CA TRP A 254 -41.81 18.57 17.80
C TRP A 254 -40.77 17.56 18.27
N SER A 255 -41.20 16.51 18.96
CA SER A 255 -40.38 15.30 19.06
C SER A 255 -40.20 14.78 17.63
N VAL A 256 -38.97 14.75 17.12
CA VAL A 256 -38.70 14.15 15.80
C VAL A 256 -39.23 12.72 15.84
N PRO A 257 -40.19 12.36 14.96
CA PRO A 257 -40.79 11.03 15.01
C PRO A 257 -39.70 9.97 14.81
N PRO A 258 -39.83 8.77 15.41
CA PRO A 258 -38.82 7.72 15.30
C PRO A 258 -38.45 7.35 13.84
N SER A 259 -39.38 7.52 12.90
CA SER A 259 -39.15 7.36 11.45
C SER A 259 -38.13 8.36 10.86
N GLY A 260 -37.94 9.50 11.52
CA GLY A 260 -36.96 10.52 11.17
C GLY A 260 -35.58 10.30 11.80
N TRP A 261 -35.43 9.37 12.75
CA TRP A 261 -34.15 9.14 13.42
C TRP A 261 -33.13 8.53 12.46
N ARG A 262 -31.87 8.97 12.60
CA ARG A 262 -30.73 8.49 11.82
C ARG A 262 -29.56 8.22 12.75
N SER A 263 -28.58 7.43 12.31
CA SER A 263 -27.32 7.28 13.02
C SER A 263 -26.61 8.62 13.11
N VAL A 264 -26.49 9.15 14.33
CA VAL A 264 -25.83 10.42 14.62
C VAL A 264 -24.46 10.25 15.25
N ARG A 265 -24.24 9.13 15.96
CA ARG A 265 -22.93 8.75 16.47
C ARG A 265 -22.70 7.24 16.33
N VAL A 266 -21.49 6.85 15.93
CA VAL A 266 -20.99 5.47 16.04
C VAL A 266 -19.84 5.49 17.05
N GLY A 267 -20.12 5.02 18.25
CA GLY A 267 -19.23 5.13 19.41
C GLY A 267 -18.09 4.12 19.37
N ALA A 268 -18.46 2.86 19.09
CA ALA A 268 -17.57 1.71 19.05
C ALA A 268 -17.90 0.82 17.84
N ILE A 269 -16.86 0.15 17.32
CA ILE A 269 -16.94 -0.79 16.21
C ILE A 269 -16.03 -1.99 16.46
N ALA A 270 -16.28 -3.08 15.73
CA ALA A 270 -15.34 -4.18 15.58
C ALA A 270 -15.00 -4.39 14.10
N PRO A 271 -13.75 -4.74 13.74
CA PRO A 271 -13.45 -5.32 12.45
C PRO A 271 -14.35 -6.53 12.18
N THR A 272 -14.90 -6.63 10.97
CA THR A 272 -15.77 -7.75 10.60
C THR A 272 -15.06 -9.10 10.67
N ILE A 273 -13.75 -9.11 10.46
CA ILE A 273 -12.91 -10.30 10.62
C ILE A 273 -12.90 -10.84 12.06
N ASN A 274 -13.15 -10.00 13.07
CA ASN A 274 -13.20 -10.44 14.48
C ASN A 274 -14.50 -11.18 14.81
N LEU A 275 -15.48 -11.19 13.91
CA LEU A 275 -16.68 -12.04 14.03
C LEU A 275 -16.42 -13.49 13.63
N LEU A 276 -15.32 -13.76 12.93
CA LEU A 276 -15.00 -15.10 12.42
C LEU A 276 -14.49 -16.01 13.55
N SER A 277 -14.45 -17.31 13.30
CA SER A 277 -13.82 -18.26 14.23
C SER A 277 -12.32 -17.96 14.41
N ASP A 278 -11.77 -18.35 15.56
CA ASP A 278 -10.34 -18.17 15.87
C ASP A 278 -9.43 -18.77 14.77
N ASP A 279 -9.80 -19.93 14.21
CA ASP A 279 -9.08 -20.55 13.08
C ASP A 279 -8.99 -19.61 11.86
N LEU A 280 -10.11 -19.03 11.45
CA LEU A 280 -10.13 -18.12 10.31
C LEU A 280 -9.40 -16.82 10.62
N GLN A 281 -9.49 -16.32 11.85
CA GLN A 281 -8.73 -15.14 12.28
C GLN A 281 -7.22 -15.38 12.25
N VAL A 282 -6.75 -16.54 12.72
CA VAL A 282 -5.35 -16.94 12.66
C VAL A 282 -4.89 -17.05 11.21
N ARG A 283 -5.65 -17.75 10.35
CA ARG A 283 -5.31 -17.90 8.93
C ARG A 283 -5.29 -16.58 8.17
N LEU A 284 -6.17 -15.63 8.49
CA LEU A 284 -6.14 -14.27 7.95
C LEU A 284 -4.93 -13.48 8.47
N THR A 285 -4.55 -13.69 9.73
CA THR A 285 -3.37 -13.03 10.32
C THR A 285 -2.09 -13.56 9.68
N ASP A 286 -1.95 -14.88 9.53
CA ASP A 286 -0.82 -15.54 8.87
C ASP A 286 -0.73 -15.09 7.41
N LEU A 287 -1.86 -15.11 6.69
CA LEU A 287 -1.92 -14.59 5.32
C LEU A 287 -1.44 -13.14 5.26
N TYR A 288 -1.89 -12.28 6.16
CA TYR A 288 -1.47 -10.88 6.19
C TYR A 288 0.00 -10.72 6.57
N ALA A 289 0.57 -11.56 7.43
CA ALA A 289 2.00 -11.56 7.72
C ALA A 289 2.83 -11.90 6.48
N ASP A 290 2.32 -12.80 5.63
CA ASP A 290 2.92 -13.17 4.35
C ASP A 290 2.76 -12.11 3.25
N VAL A 291 2.08 -10.98 3.51
CA VAL A 291 1.87 -9.94 2.48
C VAL A 291 3.17 -9.27 2.05
N TYR A 292 4.21 -9.29 2.89
CA TYR A 292 5.53 -8.75 2.58
C TYR A 292 6.65 -9.78 2.76
N SER A 293 7.75 -9.60 2.03
CA SER A 293 9.03 -10.24 2.34
C SER A 293 10.20 -9.29 2.19
N TYR A 294 11.35 -9.69 2.73
CA TYR A 294 12.61 -8.97 2.62
C TYR A 294 13.55 -9.75 1.70
N VAL A 295 13.99 -9.11 0.61
CA VAL A 295 14.99 -9.71 -0.30
C VAL A 295 16.12 -8.71 -0.62
N PRO A 296 17.39 -9.07 -0.37
CA PRO A 296 17.82 -10.23 0.43
C PRO A 296 17.24 -10.18 1.86
N ALA A 297 17.16 -11.34 2.52
CA ALA A 297 16.69 -11.42 3.89
C ALA A 297 17.50 -10.48 4.78
N ILE A 298 16.83 -9.77 5.70
CA ILE A 298 17.49 -8.84 6.60
C ILE A 298 18.54 -9.60 7.40
N THR A 299 19.81 -9.24 7.22
CA THR A 299 20.88 -9.69 8.10
C THR A 299 21.07 -8.60 9.15
N ILE A 300 20.48 -8.78 10.33
CA ILE A 300 20.70 -7.86 11.45
C ILE A 300 22.12 -8.13 11.96
N GLY A 301 23.07 -7.30 11.54
CA GLY A 301 24.42 -7.30 12.09
C GLY A 301 24.44 -6.85 13.56
N PRO A 302 25.58 -6.99 14.25
CA PRO A 302 25.70 -6.52 15.62
C PRO A 302 25.34 -5.04 15.73
N ILE A 303 24.37 -4.73 16.59
CA ILE A 303 23.93 -3.36 16.85
C ILE A 303 25.07 -2.66 17.59
N SER A 304 25.86 -1.86 16.88
CA SER A 304 26.85 -0.96 17.46
C SER A 304 26.48 0.48 17.16
N SER A 305 27.02 1.42 17.94
CA SER A 305 26.83 2.87 17.71
C SER A 305 27.31 3.35 16.33
N GLU A 306 28.07 2.53 15.61
CA GLU A 306 28.58 2.82 14.27
C GLU A 306 27.67 2.30 13.16
N HIS A 307 26.68 1.46 13.47
CA HIS A 307 25.76 0.86 12.50
C HIS A 307 24.33 1.35 12.72
N LYS A 308 23.63 1.67 11.64
CA LYS A 308 22.21 2.06 11.66
C LYS A 308 21.44 1.27 10.62
N THR A 309 20.30 0.74 11.02
CA THR A 309 19.33 0.11 10.14
C THR A 309 18.06 0.95 10.07
N THR A 310 17.61 1.25 8.86
CA THR A 310 16.34 1.95 8.60
C THR A 310 15.43 1.03 7.82
N ASP A 311 14.20 0.85 8.28
CA ASP A 311 13.23 -0.08 7.69
C ASP A 311 11.91 0.63 7.33
N ASP A 312 11.47 0.44 6.10
CA ASP A 312 10.27 1.08 5.56
C ASP A 312 8.98 0.27 5.77
N ALA A 313 8.96 -0.77 6.60
CA ALA A 313 7.79 -1.62 6.83
C ALA A 313 6.51 -0.82 7.15
N ILE A 314 6.63 0.26 7.95
CA ILE A 314 5.50 1.14 8.31
C ILE A 314 4.85 1.83 7.10
N ASN A 315 5.54 1.88 5.97
CA ASN A 315 5.09 2.48 4.73
C ASN A 315 4.88 1.44 3.61
N ALA A 316 5.12 0.15 3.85
CA ALA A 316 4.95 -0.93 2.87
C ALA A 316 3.50 -1.07 2.38
N SER A 317 2.55 -0.48 3.10
CA SER A 317 1.14 -0.39 2.70
C SER A 317 0.91 0.60 1.54
N ARG A 318 1.81 1.57 1.34
CA ARG A 318 1.68 2.69 0.40
C ARG A 318 2.20 2.33 -1.00
N THR A 319 1.89 3.19 -1.97
CA THR A 319 2.34 3.04 -3.36
C THR A 319 3.50 4.00 -3.65
N ILE A 320 4.64 3.48 -4.11
CA ILE A 320 5.82 4.28 -4.49
C ILE A 320 5.48 5.15 -5.70
N SER A 321 5.82 6.44 -5.63
CA SER A 321 5.73 7.39 -6.74
C SER A 321 7.09 7.66 -7.38
N SER A 322 8.15 7.74 -6.57
CA SER A 322 9.52 7.87 -7.06
C SER A 322 10.54 7.41 -6.02
N VAL A 323 11.69 6.96 -6.50
CA VAL A 323 12.87 6.74 -5.65
C VAL A 323 13.88 7.86 -5.90
N GLU A 324 14.35 8.50 -4.84
CA GLU A 324 15.44 9.47 -4.89
C GLU A 324 16.73 8.82 -4.40
N ILE A 325 17.81 9.06 -5.14
CA ILE A 325 19.11 8.45 -4.91
C ILE A 325 20.11 9.58 -4.76
N ARG A 326 20.88 9.52 -3.67
CA ARG A 326 22.03 10.38 -3.42
C ARG A 326 23.29 9.55 -3.61
N SER A 327 24.12 9.95 -4.56
CA SER A 327 25.33 9.20 -4.87
C SER A 327 26.53 10.08 -5.21
N THR A 328 27.70 9.56 -4.89
CA THR A 328 29.01 10.03 -5.36
C THR A 328 29.77 8.83 -5.95
N ASN A 329 30.88 8.45 -5.35
CA ASN A 329 31.55 7.17 -5.58
C ASN A 329 30.86 5.99 -4.85
N HIS A 330 29.85 6.31 -4.06
CA HIS A 330 29.04 5.41 -3.24
C HIS A 330 27.59 5.84 -3.32
N VAL A 331 26.67 4.92 -3.04
CA VAL A 331 25.29 5.28 -2.72
C VAL A 331 25.27 5.71 -1.26
N ILE A 332 24.92 6.97 -1.01
CA ILE A 332 25.04 7.58 0.32
C ILE A 332 23.68 7.93 0.93
N GLY A 333 22.62 7.94 0.13
CA GLY A 333 21.26 8.15 0.59
C GLY A 333 20.23 7.57 -0.37
N LEU A 334 19.15 7.06 0.18
CA LEU A 334 17.98 6.57 -0.53
C LEU A 334 16.74 7.19 0.09
N ALA A 335 15.81 7.65 -0.72
CA ALA A 335 14.49 8.06 -0.25
C ALA A 335 13.40 7.52 -1.16
N ILE A 336 12.29 7.11 -0.55
CA ILE A 336 11.08 6.73 -1.26
C ILE A 336 10.06 7.83 -1.05
N LYS A 337 9.55 8.38 -2.15
CA LYS A 337 8.34 9.20 -2.15
C LYS A 337 7.17 8.30 -2.48
N TYR A 338 6.12 8.37 -1.68
CA TYR A 338 4.87 7.67 -1.89
C TYR A 338 3.85 8.58 -2.59
N LEU A 339 2.82 8.01 -3.22
CA LEU A 339 1.80 8.77 -3.96
C LEU A 339 1.00 9.74 -3.09
N ASP A 340 0.89 9.46 -1.79
CA ASP A 340 0.21 10.33 -0.83
C ASP A 340 1.07 11.51 -0.34
N GLY A 341 2.34 11.55 -0.73
CA GLY A 341 3.30 12.59 -0.35
C GLY A 341 4.18 12.25 0.84
N VAL A 342 3.98 11.10 1.50
CA VAL A 342 4.91 10.62 2.53
C VAL A 342 6.27 10.35 1.91
N ILE A 343 7.33 10.69 2.64
CA ILE A 343 8.71 10.45 2.22
C ILE A 343 9.41 9.66 3.31
N SER A 344 9.93 8.49 2.97
CA SER A 344 10.89 7.80 3.83
C SER A 344 12.30 8.07 3.34
N ARG A 345 13.23 8.34 4.26
CA ARG A 345 14.62 8.67 3.96
C ARG A 345 15.56 7.79 4.76
N SER A 346 16.64 7.36 4.11
CA SER A 346 17.78 6.71 4.75
C SER A 346 19.09 7.27 4.19
N GLY A 347 20.12 7.33 5.03
CA GLY A 347 21.43 7.88 4.69
C GLY A 347 21.47 9.41 4.70
N ARG A 348 22.33 9.98 3.85
CA ARG A 348 22.68 11.42 3.82
C ARG A 348 22.05 12.14 2.65
N GLU A 349 21.80 13.45 2.81
CA GLU A 349 21.21 14.32 1.78
C GLU A 349 22.24 15.04 0.89
N VAL A 350 23.54 14.75 1.04
CA VAL A 350 24.61 15.36 0.23
C VAL A 350 24.88 14.59 -1.07
N GLY A 351 25.69 15.14 -1.98
CA GLY A 351 26.11 14.48 -3.22
C GLY A 351 25.16 14.68 -4.41
N GLY A 352 25.44 13.95 -5.50
CA GLY A 352 24.63 13.98 -6.72
C GLY A 352 23.22 13.49 -6.44
N HIS A 353 22.21 14.26 -6.84
CA HIS A 353 20.80 13.94 -6.63
C HIS A 353 20.19 13.39 -7.92
N HIS A 354 19.59 12.21 -7.81
CA HIS A 354 18.88 11.58 -8.91
C HIS A 354 17.48 11.18 -8.46
N THR A 355 16.53 11.22 -9.39
CA THR A 355 15.15 10.81 -9.15
C THR A 355 14.72 9.82 -10.22
N PHE A 356 14.23 8.65 -9.80
CA PHE A 356 13.60 7.67 -10.64
C PHE A 356 12.08 7.71 -10.40
N ALA A 357 11.37 8.49 -11.21
CA ALA A 357 9.91 8.60 -11.15
C ALA A 357 9.23 7.38 -11.80
N LEU A 358 8.14 6.92 -11.20
CA LEU A 358 7.29 5.84 -11.70
C LEU A 358 6.02 6.42 -12.34
N ASN A 359 5.62 5.85 -13.46
CA ASN A 359 4.34 6.17 -14.08
C ASN A 359 3.18 5.52 -13.32
N LYS A 360 1.95 5.97 -13.57
CA LYS A 360 0.76 5.34 -12.97
C LYS A 360 0.66 3.87 -13.38
N GLY A 361 0.62 2.97 -12.39
CA GLY A 361 0.58 1.51 -12.60
C GLY A 361 1.94 0.88 -12.90
N GLU A 362 3.02 1.67 -12.88
CA GLU A 362 4.37 1.17 -12.97
C GLU A 362 4.91 0.86 -11.57
N HIS A 363 5.47 -0.34 -11.41
CA HIS A 363 6.00 -0.85 -10.16
C HIS A 363 7.43 -1.33 -10.37
N ILE A 364 8.29 -1.10 -9.39
CA ILE A 364 9.64 -1.69 -9.37
C ILE A 364 9.48 -3.17 -8.98
N ILE A 365 10.01 -4.06 -9.80
CA ILE A 365 9.89 -5.53 -9.63
C ILE A 365 11.24 -6.21 -9.42
N GLU A 366 12.33 -5.49 -9.65
CA GLU A 366 13.68 -5.99 -9.46
C GLU A 366 14.62 -4.81 -9.18
N MET A 367 15.58 -5.06 -8.31
CA MET A 367 16.63 -4.12 -7.94
C MET A 367 17.98 -4.81 -8.11
N LEU A 368 18.86 -4.17 -8.88
CA LEU A 368 20.24 -4.59 -9.06
C LEU A 368 21.12 -3.69 -8.19
N THR A 369 21.88 -4.28 -7.27
CA THR A 369 22.80 -3.56 -6.38
C THR A 369 24.23 -3.97 -6.67
N TYR A 370 25.15 -3.02 -6.61
CA TYR A 370 26.58 -3.26 -6.76
C TYR A 370 27.23 -2.97 -5.42
N ARG A 371 27.81 -3.99 -4.80
CA ARG A 371 28.39 -3.89 -3.46
C ARG A 371 29.81 -4.43 -3.49
N ASP A 372 30.74 -3.68 -2.90
CA ASP A 372 32.04 -4.24 -2.55
C ASP A 372 31.97 -4.92 -1.18
N ASP A 373 33.11 -5.12 -0.52
CA ASP A 373 33.15 -5.79 0.78
C ASP A 373 32.34 -5.04 1.86
N GLU A 374 32.22 -3.71 1.75
CA GLU A 374 31.69 -2.88 2.84
C GLU A 374 30.56 -1.95 2.43
N TRP A 375 30.57 -1.42 1.21
CA TRP A 375 29.72 -0.31 0.79
C TRP A 375 28.86 -0.61 -0.42
N LEU A 376 27.68 -0.01 -0.45
CA LEU A 376 26.82 0.02 -1.62
C LEU A 376 27.39 1.04 -2.62
N ARG A 377 27.89 0.54 -3.76
CA ARG A 377 28.55 1.34 -4.79
C ARG A 377 27.58 1.84 -5.84
N GLY A 378 26.63 1.00 -6.24
CA GLY A 378 25.64 1.37 -7.23
C GLY A 378 24.31 0.65 -7.09
N ILE A 379 23.28 1.20 -7.73
CA ILE A 379 21.92 0.65 -7.70
C ILE A 379 21.20 0.94 -9.03
N GLN A 380 20.41 -0.02 -9.50
CA GLN A 380 19.52 0.11 -10.66
C GLN A 380 18.17 -0.53 -10.35
N PHE A 381 17.11 0.09 -10.87
CA PHE A 381 15.73 -0.40 -10.72
C PHE A 381 15.19 -0.88 -12.05
N VAL A 382 14.42 -1.96 -12.01
CA VAL A 382 13.69 -2.49 -13.17
C VAL A 382 12.21 -2.57 -12.85
N THR A 383 11.37 -2.13 -13.79
CA THR A 383 9.93 -2.04 -13.58
C THR A 383 9.15 -3.11 -14.33
N ASN A 384 7.89 -3.29 -13.94
CA ASN A 384 6.92 -4.17 -14.61
C ASN A 384 6.62 -3.76 -16.06
N THR A 385 6.97 -2.56 -16.50
CA THR A 385 6.86 -2.12 -17.90
C THR A 385 8.09 -2.52 -18.73
N GLY A 386 9.13 -3.08 -18.09
CA GLY A 386 10.41 -3.43 -18.72
C GLY A 386 11.40 -2.27 -18.75
N ARG A 387 11.05 -1.12 -18.18
CA ARG A 387 11.95 0.03 -18.08
C ARG A 387 13.02 -0.24 -17.03
N CYS A 388 14.27 0.04 -17.38
CA CYS A 388 15.39 0.05 -16.46
C CYS A 388 15.80 1.50 -16.17
N SER A 389 16.11 1.83 -14.92
CA SER A 389 16.82 3.07 -14.61
C SER A 389 18.24 3.02 -15.16
N VAL A 390 18.93 4.16 -15.16
CA VAL A 390 20.41 4.13 -15.21
C VAL A 390 20.93 3.46 -13.94
N VAL A 391 22.18 3.01 -13.95
CA VAL A 391 22.87 2.64 -12.72
C VAL A 391 23.29 3.94 -12.02
N TYR A 392 22.78 4.16 -10.81
CA TYR A 392 23.16 5.29 -9.98
C TYR A 392 24.35 4.92 -9.11
N GLY A 393 25.34 5.81 -8.98
CA GLY A 393 26.59 5.56 -8.25
C GLY A 393 27.73 5.02 -9.12
N LYS A 394 28.62 4.24 -8.52
CA LYS A 394 29.77 3.61 -9.19
C LYS A 394 29.52 2.14 -9.53
N HIS A 395 30.15 1.73 -10.60
CA HIS A 395 30.11 0.38 -11.18
C HIS A 395 31.14 -0.57 -10.54
N GLU A 396 31.20 -0.57 -9.21
CA GLU A 396 32.20 -1.32 -8.43
C GLU A 396 31.54 -2.41 -7.58
N GLY A 397 32.24 -3.54 -7.41
CA GLY A 397 31.75 -4.64 -6.60
C GLY A 397 30.96 -5.67 -7.39
N THR A 398 30.39 -6.62 -6.65
CA THR A 398 29.64 -7.74 -7.21
C THR A 398 28.17 -7.35 -7.38
N PRO A 399 27.62 -7.44 -8.61
CA PRO A 399 26.20 -7.21 -8.82
C PRO A 399 25.37 -8.29 -8.14
N THR A 400 24.37 -7.87 -7.37
CA THR A 400 23.40 -8.74 -6.70
C THR A 400 21.99 -8.31 -7.10
N ILE A 401 21.19 -9.29 -7.52
CA ILE A 401 19.80 -9.07 -7.93
C ILE A 401 18.88 -9.38 -6.75
N SER A 402 18.08 -8.38 -6.38
CA SER A 402 17.05 -8.47 -5.34
C SER A 402 15.68 -8.41 -6.00
N ARG A 403 14.88 -9.44 -5.80
CA ARG A 403 13.49 -9.53 -6.28
C ARG A 403 12.77 -10.65 -5.54
N SER A 404 11.45 -10.63 -5.57
CA SER A 404 10.63 -11.75 -5.11
C SER A 404 9.61 -12.16 -6.18
N LYS A 405 9.40 -13.47 -6.34
CA LYS A 405 8.35 -14.02 -7.22
C LYS A 405 6.99 -13.45 -6.82
N GLY A 406 6.23 -12.90 -7.77
CA GLY A 406 4.97 -12.20 -7.51
C GLY A 406 5.07 -10.88 -6.72
N GLY A 407 6.27 -10.46 -6.30
CA GLY A 407 6.46 -9.30 -5.41
C GLY A 407 6.75 -8.01 -6.15
N VAL A 408 6.20 -6.89 -5.67
CA VAL A 408 6.57 -5.53 -6.09
C VAL A 408 7.26 -4.80 -4.94
N LEU A 409 8.28 -3.99 -5.24
CA LEU A 409 8.97 -3.21 -4.24
C LEU A 409 8.03 -2.14 -3.65
N VAL A 410 7.95 -2.08 -2.32
CA VAL A 410 7.14 -1.09 -1.59
C VAL A 410 7.93 -0.31 -0.54
N GLY A 411 9.18 -0.70 -0.26
CA GLY A 411 10.01 -0.08 0.76
C GLY A 411 11.45 -0.57 0.66
N PHE A 412 12.38 0.08 1.38
CA PHE A 412 13.72 -0.44 1.59
C PHE A 412 13.94 -0.85 3.05
N SER A 413 14.81 -1.85 3.24
CA SER A 413 15.52 -2.08 4.48
C SER A 413 17.00 -1.78 4.23
N THR A 414 17.50 -0.70 4.81
CA THR A 414 18.85 -0.20 4.53
C THR A 414 19.75 -0.34 5.76
N SER A 415 21.00 -0.70 5.53
CA SER A 415 22.06 -0.68 6.53
C SER A 415 23.05 0.41 6.18
N SER A 416 23.54 1.12 7.19
CA SER A 416 24.58 2.15 7.05
C SER A 416 25.60 2.03 8.16
N LYS A 417 26.84 2.43 7.86
CA LYS A 417 27.96 2.42 8.79
C LYS A 417 28.69 3.77 8.74
N LYS A 418 29.21 4.21 9.89
CA LYS A 418 30.03 5.41 9.98
C LYS A 418 31.37 5.21 9.24
N HIS A 419 31.56 5.92 8.14
CA HIS A 419 32.78 5.96 7.35
C HIS A 419 33.77 6.99 7.95
N PRO A 420 35.09 6.70 7.96
CA PRO A 420 36.07 7.57 8.62
C PRO A 420 36.12 8.99 8.05
N GLN A 421 35.95 9.16 6.73
CA GLN A 421 36.03 10.46 6.05
C GLN A 421 34.67 11.05 5.61
N HIS A 422 33.60 10.25 5.60
CA HIS A 422 32.35 10.60 4.91
C HIS A 422 31.10 10.38 5.76
N ASP A 423 31.27 10.24 7.09
CA ASP A 423 30.20 9.97 8.03
C ASP A 423 29.37 8.73 7.61
N TYR A 424 28.07 8.64 7.88
CA TYR A 424 27.31 7.42 7.56
C TYR A 424 27.15 7.21 6.04
N LEU A 425 27.62 6.07 5.54
CA LEU A 425 27.39 5.61 4.17
C LEU A 425 26.55 4.33 4.17
N ILE A 426 25.81 4.08 3.09
CA ILE A 426 24.99 2.88 2.96
C ILE A 426 25.89 1.68 2.65
N THR A 427 25.79 0.64 3.48
CA THR A 427 26.51 -0.62 3.37
C THR A 427 25.72 -1.66 2.58
N GLY A 428 24.39 -1.55 2.58
CA GLY A 428 23.50 -2.43 1.83
C GLY A 428 22.06 -1.93 1.81
N ALA A 429 21.33 -2.34 0.79
CA ALA A 429 19.90 -2.07 0.63
C ALA A 429 19.19 -3.37 0.24
N GLY A 430 18.25 -3.81 1.07
CA GLY A 430 17.27 -4.84 0.76
C GLY A 430 15.95 -4.22 0.35
N GLY A 431 15.21 -4.92 -0.52
CA GLY A 431 13.85 -4.53 -0.88
C GLY A 431 12.82 -5.16 0.06
N ILE A 432 11.78 -4.40 0.37
CA ILE A 432 10.53 -4.90 0.97
C ILE A 432 9.56 -5.15 -0.17
N TRP A 433 9.15 -6.40 -0.37
CA TRP A 433 8.39 -6.86 -1.53
C TRP A 433 6.98 -7.24 -1.12
N ARG A 434 5.97 -6.72 -1.82
CA ARG A 434 4.55 -6.93 -1.52
C ARG A 434 3.84 -7.71 -2.62
N TYR A 435 2.94 -8.63 -2.25
CA TYR A 435 2.40 -9.66 -3.16
C TYR A 435 0.96 -9.48 -3.63
N ASP A 436 0.21 -8.53 -3.08
CA ASP A 436 -1.21 -8.32 -3.41
C ASP A 436 -1.44 -7.29 -4.53
N ARG A 437 -0.37 -6.80 -5.18
CA ARG A 437 -0.42 -5.71 -6.17
C ARG A 437 -0.49 -6.17 -7.61
N MET A 438 0.12 -7.31 -7.93
CA MET A 438 0.17 -7.83 -9.29
C MET A 438 -0.05 -9.34 -9.29
N PRO A 439 -0.89 -9.87 -10.20
CA PRO A 439 -1.12 -11.32 -10.30
C PRO A 439 0.12 -12.08 -10.73
N ARG A 440 0.94 -11.44 -11.58
CA ARG A 440 2.13 -12.03 -12.14
C ARG A 440 3.17 -10.96 -12.40
N VAL A 441 4.39 -11.19 -11.94
CA VAL A 441 5.51 -10.30 -12.22
C VAL A 441 6.19 -10.76 -13.52
N PRO A 442 6.38 -9.87 -14.51
CA PRO A 442 7.12 -10.24 -15.72
C PRO A 442 8.54 -10.71 -15.39
N LYS A 443 8.98 -11.79 -16.05
CA LYS A 443 10.34 -12.35 -15.89
C LYS A 443 10.67 -12.84 -14.46
N GLU A 444 9.65 -13.09 -13.64
CA GLU A 444 9.84 -13.61 -12.27
C GLU A 444 10.50 -14.99 -12.21
N ASN A 445 10.37 -15.77 -13.28
CA ASN A 445 10.96 -17.11 -13.42
C ASN A 445 12.33 -17.09 -14.12
N ASP A 446 12.88 -15.92 -14.43
CA ASP A 446 14.24 -15.88 -14.95
C ASP A 446 15.22 -16.45 -13.90
N VAL A 447 16.40 -16.91 -14.30
CA VAL A 447 17.44 -17.36 -13.36
C VAL A 447 18.73 -16.67 -13.74
N TYR A 448 19.47 -16.19 -12.75
CA TYR A 448 20.72 -15.49 -12.96
C TYR A 448 21.89 -16.39 -12.60
N SER A 449 22.94 -16.39 -13.42
CA SER A 449 24.21 -16.98 -13.04
C SER A 449 24.91 -16.14 -11.96
N ASP A 450 25.98 -16.68 -11.39
CA ASP A 450 26.98 -15.85 -10.73
C ASP A 450 27.53 -14.78 -11.70
N CYS A 451 28.07 -13.71 -11.12
CA CYS A 451 28.83 -12.73 -11.87
C CYS A 451 30.27 -13.23 -12.04
N TYR A 452 30.72 -13.34 -13.28
CA TYR A 452 32.10 -13.71 -13.61
C TYR A 452 32.89 -12.46 -14.01
N GLY A 453 34.18 -12.44 -13.72
CA GLY A 453 35.07 -11.32 -14.06
C GLY A 453 35.64 -10.58 -12.86
N SER A 454 36.19 -9.41 -13.12
CA SER A 454 36.73 -8.55 -12.08
C SER A 454 35.63 -8.09 -11.13
N ILE A 455 35.92 -7.98 -9.84
CA ILE A 455 35.03 -7.37 -8.83
C ILE A 455 35.46 -5.91 -8.57
N VAL A 456 36.74 -5.61 -8.76
CA VAL A 456 37.37 -4.30 -8.51
C VAL A 456 37.20 -3.38 -9.72
N LEU A 457 37.20 -2.06 -9.50
CA LEU A 457 37.29 -1.10 -10.61
C LEU A 457 38.70 -1.12 -11.23
N ILE A 458 38.75 -1.29 -12.55
CA ILE A 458 39.99 -1.12 -13.31
C ILE A 458 40.26 0.37 -13.56
N THR A 459 39.21 1.15 -13.83
CA THR A 459 39.30 2.58 -14.21
C THR A 459 38.03 3.35 -13.83
N GLN A 460 38.13 4.69 -13.80
CA GLN A 460 36.96 5.57 -13.62
C GLN A 460 35.99 5.55 -14.82
N SER A 461 36.38 4.98 -15.97
CA SER A 461 35.59 4.94 -17.20
C SER A 461 34.73 3.68 -17.38
N SER A 462 34.80 2.73 -16.45
CA SER A 462 33.97 1.51 -16.48
C SER A 462 32.47 1.84 -16.57
N LYS A 463 31.79 1.18 -17.50
CA LYS A 463 30.34 1.30 -17.75
C LYS A 463 29.66 -0.01 -17.41
N CYS A 464 28.60 0.06 -16.60
CA CYS A 464 27.67 -1.06 -16.47
C CYS A 464 26.69 -1.09 -17.64
N PHE A 465 26.28 -2.30 -18.00
CA PHE A 465 25.22 -2.53 -18.97
C PHE A 465 24.23 -3.55 -18.44
N ASN A 466 22.98 -3.40 -18.86
CA ASN A 466 21.90 -4.32 -18.60
C ASN A 466 21.02 -4.38 -19.85
N ASP A 467 21.17 -5.44 -20.63
CA ASP A 467 20.44 -5.59 -21.89
C ASP A 467 18.92 -5.74 -21.69
N ARG A 468 18.46 -5.99 -20.45
CA ARG A 468 17.03 -5.94 -20.12
C ARG A 468 16.41 -4.58 -20.44
N GLY A 469 17.17 -3.49 -20.34
CA GLY A 469 16.69 -2.16 -20.71
C GLY A 469 16.34 -2.04 -22.20
N LEU A 470 16.94 -2.88 -23.04
CA LEU A 470 16.71 -2.93 -24.48
C LEU A 470 15.55 -3.87 -24.85
N ILE A 471 15.50 -5.06 -24.26
CA ILE A 471 14.49 -6.08 -24.58
C ILE A 471 13.19 -5.95 -23.76
N GLY A 472 13.23 -5.19 -22.67
CA GLY A 472 12.14 -5.03 -21.71
C GLY A 472 11.65 -6.36 -21.16
N ASN A 473 10.33 -6.50 -21.06
CA ASN A 473 9.67 -7.73 -20.64
C ASN A 473 9.23 -8.61 -21.83
N SER A 474 9.84 -8.41 -23.00
CA SER A 474 9.47 -9.16 -24.21
C SER A 474 9.75 -10.65 -24.05
N SER A 475 8.77 -11.45 -24.44
CA SER A 475 8.88 -12.90 -24.52
C SER A 475 9.13 -13.40 -25.95
N SER A 476 8.88 -12.54 -26.95
CA SER A 476 9.08 -12.80 -28.38
C SER A 476 10.46 -12.40 -28.90
N MET A 477 11.30 -11.80 -28.06
CA MET A 477 12.69 -11.47 -28.41
C MET A 477 13.62 -12.59 -27.96
N TYR A 478 14.57 -12.96 -28.81
CA TYR A 478 15.61 -13.95 -28.50
C TYR A 478 16.92 -13.57 -29.18
N ILE A 479 18.03 -14.03 -28.61
CA ILE A 479 19.36 -13.83 -29.20
C ILE A 479 19.43 -14.64 -30.49
N SER A 480 19.87 -14.01 -31.58
CA SER A 480 20.04 -14.64 -32.90
C SER A 480 21.49 -14.65 -33.38
N SER A 481 22.34 -13.78 -32.82
CA SER A 481 23.76 -13.78 -33.09
C SER A 481 24.52 -13.20 -31.89
N VAL A 482 25.68 -13.77 -31.61
CA VAL A 482 26.67 -13.24 -30.68
C VAL A 482 27.88 -12.79 -31.47
N GLU A 483 28.33 -11.56 -31.24
CA GLU A 483 29.54 -11.01 -31.82
C GLU A 483 30.54 -10.75 -30.70
N VAL A 484 31.76 -11.25 -30.87
CA VAL A 484 32.83 -11.17 -29.88
C VAL A 484 34.06 -10.60 -30.54
N TRP A 485 34.73 -9.67 -29.87
CA TRP A 485 36.06 -9.25 -30.25
C TRP A 485 37.04 -9.69 -29.18
N SER A 486 38.10 -10.36 -29.62
CA SER A 486 39.06 -10.93 -28.69
C SER A 486 40.48 -10.95 -29.23
N GLY A 487 41.43 -10.72 -28.33
CA GLY A 487 42.84 -11.03 -28.49
C GLY A 487 43.28 -11.98 -27.36
N ALA A 488 44.20 -11.52 -26.51
CA ALA A 488 44.55 -12.24 -25.28
C ALA A 488 43.41 -12.20 -24.23
N MET A 489 42.51 -11.22 -24.33
CA MET A 489 41.31 -11.07 -23.49
C MET A 489 40.08 -10.84 -24.37
N ILE A 490 38.89 -10.85 -23.77
CA ILE A 490 37.66 -10.42 -24.45
C ILE A 490 37.59 -8.90 -24.44
N ASP A 491 37.92 -8.26 -25.56
CA ASP A 491 37.84 -6.82 -25.72
C ASP A 491 36.39 -6.34 -25.64
N SER A 492 35.45 -7.07 -26.26
CA SER A 492 34.04 -6.69 -26.24
C SER A 492 33.09 -7.80 -26.68
N ILE A 493 31.81 -7.65 -26.31
CA ILE A 493 30.70 -8.49 -26.74
C ILE A 493 29.52 -7.64 -27.24
N GLN A 494 28.79 -8.14 -28.23
CA GLN A 494 27.58 -7.50 -28.76
C GLN A 494 26.56 -8.58 -29.15
N LEU A 495 25.29 -8.36 -28.81
CA LEU A 495 24.20 -9.29 -29.10
C LEU A 495 23.26 -8.73 -30.16
N THR A 496 22.77 -9.61 -31.04
CA THR A 496 21.67 -9.28 -31.95
C THR A 496 20.43 -10.07 -31.56
N TYR A 497 19.38 -9.36 -31.15
CA TYR A 497 18.07 -9.90 -30.84
C TYR A 497 17.19 -9.91 -32.09
N THR A 498 16.47 -11.01 -32.31
CA THR A 498 15.37 -11.05 -33.27
C THR A 498 14.05 -10.98 -32.50
N ASN A 499 13.15 -10.10 -32.93
CA ASN A 499 11.79 -9.98 -32.39
C ASN A 499 10.81 -10.57 -33.41
N THR A 500 10.03 -11.56 -33.01
CA THR A 500 9.02 -12.21 -33.87
C THR A 500 7.61 -11.62 -33.73
N LYS A 501 7.43 -10.58 -32.90
CA LYS A 501 6.11 -9.98 -32.66
C LYS A 501 5.52 -9.45 -33.97
N GLY A 502 4.31 -9.89 -34.30
CA GLY A 502 3.60 -9.45 -35.51
C GLY A 502 4.11 -10.08 -36.81
N GLY A 503 4.86 -11.19 -36.74
CA GLY A 503 5.34 -11.93 -37.92
C GLY A 503 6.49 -11.27 -38.67
N GLN A 504 6.90 -10.06 -38.29
CA GLN A 504 8.04 -9.36 -38.89
C GLN A 504 9.30 -9.58 -38.02
N ASN A 505 10.30 -10.28 -38.58
CA ASN A 505 11.59 -10.55 -37.93
C ASN A 505 12.48 -9.30 -37.90
N SER A 506 12.12 -8.33 -37.06
CA SER A 506 12.98 -7.17 -36.80
C SER A 506 14.20 -7.59 -35.98
N LYS A 507 15.38 -7.11 -36.39
CA LYS A 507 16.63 -7.33 -35.67
C LYS A 507 17.02 -6.07 -34.90
N LEU A 508 17.41 -6.25 -33.64
CA LEU A 508 17.87 -5.21 -32.75
C LEU A 508 19.24 -5.59 -32.20
N LYS A 509 20.23 -4.74 -32.43
CA LYS A 509 21.60 -4.98 -31.99
C LYS A 509 21.90 -4.13 -30.76
N THR A 510 22.54 -4.73 -29.75
CA THR A 510 22.97 -4.00 -28.56
C THR A 510 24.05 -2.98 -28.90
N VAL A 511 24.36 -2.09 -27.98
CA VAL A 511 25.67 -1.42 -28.02
C VAL A 511 26.77 -2.46 -27.82
N ARG A 512 27.97 -2.17 -28.31
CA ARG A 512 29.15 -3.00 -28.08
C ARG A 512 29.62 -2.78 -26.65
N HIS A 513 29.64 -3.85 -25.85
CA HIS A 513 30.03 -3.83 -24.44
C HIS A 513 31.52 -4.13 -24.33
N GLY A 514 32.34 -3.10 -24.19
CA GLY A 514 33.82 -3.19 -24.18
C GLY A 514 34.48 -2.23 -25.16
N GLY A 515 35.77 -2.44 -25.43
CA GLY A 515 36.58 -1.59 -26.28
C GLY A 515 36.51 -1.92 -27.77
N LEU A 516 37.34 -1.23 -28.55
CA LEU A 516 37.42 -1.37 -30.00
C LEU A 516 38.45 -2.41 -30.47
N GLY A 517 39.24 -2.98 -29.55
CA GLY A 517 40.30 -3.95 -29.84
C GLY A 517 39.80 -5.32 -30.28
N GLY A 518 40.75 -6.24 -30.45
CA GLY A 518 40.52 -7.66 -30.73
C GLY A 518 40.18 -8.00 -32.17
N ASN A 519 40.34 -9.28 -32.51
CA ASN A 519 39.86 -9.85 -33.77
C ASN A 519 38.35 -10.09 -33.70
N TYR A 520 37.63 -9.83 -34.79
CA TYR A 520 36.19 -9.98 -34.85
C TYR A 520 35.77 -11.43 -35.07
N HIS A 521 34.81 -11.89 -34.26
CA HIS A 521 34.18 -13.20 -34.38
C HIS A 521 32.65 -13.05 -34.33
N ARG A 522 31.95 -13.94 -35.03
CA ARG A 522 30.50 -13.98 -35.05
C ARG A 522 30.00 -15.42 -34.97
N PHE A 523 29.06 -15.64 -34.06
CA PHE A 523 28.36 -16.91 -33.87
C PHE A 523 26.86 -16.70 -34.11
N GLU A 524 26.38 -17.16 -35.27
CA GLU A 524 24.96 -17.10 -35.63
C GLU A 524 24.22 -18.34 -35.10
N LEU A 525 23.03 -18.11 -34.54
CA LEU A 525 22.14 -19.17 -34.09
C LEU A 525 21.14 -19.52 -35.20
N GLY A 526 20.95 -20.82 -35.42
CA GLY A 526 19.96 -21.32 -36.38
C GLY A 526 18.53 -21.12 -35.88
N ASN A 527 17.55 -21.39 -36.76
CA ASN A 527 16.15 -21.28 -36.38
C ASN A 527 15.80 -22.27 -35.25
N GLY A 528 15.11 -21.78 -34.20
CA GLY A 528 14.77 -22.56 -33.01
C GLY A 528 15.99 -23.01 -32.19
N GLU A 529 17.16 -22.42 -32.41
CA GLU A 529 18.34 -22.68 -31.61
C GLU A 529 18.59 -21.53 -30.64
N HIS A 530 18.97 -21.88 -29.42
CA HIS A 530 19.25 -20.91 -28.37
C HIS A 530 20.47 -21.36 -27.55
N ILE A 531 21.11 -20.40 -26.87
CA ILE A 531 22.26 -20.67 -26.01
C ILE A 531 21.76 -21.27 -24.69
N VAL A 532 22.35 -22.38 -24.28
CA VAL A 532 22.01 -23.12 -23.05
C VAL A 532 23.21 -23.28 -22.12
N SER A 533 24.42 -22.97 -22.57
CA SER A 533 25.60 -23.04 -21.72
C SER A 533 26.65 -22.04 -22.17
N ILE A 534 27.39 -21.48 -21.23
CA ILE A 534 28.51 -20.60 -21.48
C ILE A 534 29.65 -21.07 -20.60
N SER A 535 30.84 -21.20 -21.19
CA SER A 535 32.06 -21.49 -20.45
C SER A 535 33.12 -20.49 -20.82
N GLY A 536 34.11 -20.35 -19.95
CA GLY A 536 35.16 -19.40 -20.20
C GLY A 536 36.17 -19.32 -19.08
N ARG A 537 36.92 -18.23 -19.11
CA ARG A 537 37.91 -17.89 -18.10
C ARG A 537 37.85 -16.41 -17.79
N PHE A 538 38.18 -16.06 -16.56
CA PHE A 538 38.37 -14.69 -16.14
C PHE A 538 39.57 -14.56 -15.20
N ASN A 539 40.08 -13.35 -15.07
CA ASN A 539 41.09 -13.00 -14.07
C ASN A 539 40.63 -11.77 -13.29
N GLU A 540 41.49 -11.23 -12.44
CA GLU A 540 41.20 -10.06 -11.61
C GLU A 540 40.82 -8.80 -12.40
N LYS A 541 41.09 -8.76 -13.71
CA LYS A 541 40.83 -7.60 -14.58
C LYS A 541 39.65 -7.83 -15.51
N ALA A 542 39.56 -8.95 -16.19
CA ALA A 542 38.58 -9.11 -17.26
C ALA A 542 38.16 -10.56 -17.50
N ILE A 543 37.10 -10.70 -18.31
CA ILE A 543 36.81 -11.94 -19.01
C ILE A 543 37.89 -12.14 -20.07
N VAL A 544 38.57 -13.28 -20.02
CA VAL A 544 39.68 -13.56 -20.94
C VAL A 544 39.32 -14.60 -21.99
N GLN A 545 38.29 -15.41 -21.73
CA GLN A 545 37.84 -16.44 -22.64
C GLN A 545 36.33 -16.63 -22.59
N LEU A 546 35.69 -16.87 -23.74
CA LEU A 546 34.27 -17.23 -23.85
C LEU A 546 34.05 -18.33 -24.89
N CYS A 547 33.09 -19.21 -24.60
CA CYS A 547 32.61 -20.25 -25.50
C CYS A 547 31.12 -20.51 -25.22
N PHE A 548 30.32 -20.62 -26.27
CA PHE A 548 28.86 -20.75 -26.20
C PHE A 548 28.42 -22.13 -26.67
N GLY A 549 27.61 -22.82 -25.88
CA GLY A 549 26.94 -24.07 -26.24
C GLY A 549 25.43 -23.87 -26.42
N THR A 550 24.85 -24.54 -27.40
CA THR A 550 23.45 -24.37 -27.80
C THR A 550 22.59 -25.59 -27.51
N SER A 551 21.27 -25.40 -27.53
CA SER A 551 20.28 -26.48 -27.35
C SER A 551 20.35 -27.58 -28.41
N LYS A 552 21.01 -27.34 -29.54
CA LYS A 552 21.23 -28.34 -30.60
C LYS A 552 22.60 -29.01 -30.50
N GLY A 553 23.31 -28.83 -29.39
CA GLY A 553 24.64 -29.40 -29.16
C GLY A 553 25.75 -28.75 -29.98
N ARG A 554 25.49 -27.62 -30.66
CA ARG A 554 26.56 -26.86 -31.32
C ARG A 554 27.34 -26.08 -30.27
N ILE A 555 28.64 -25.99 -30.50
CA ILE A 555 29.57 -25.23 -29.66
C ILE A 555 30.25 -24.20 -30.57
N SER A 556 30.32 -22.95 -30.13
CA SER A 556 31.08 -21.91 -30.82
C SER A 556 32.59 -22.21 -30.78
N GLU A 557 33.36 -21.47 -31.57
CA GLU A 557 34.80 -21.38 -31.30
C GLU A 557 35.05 -20.85 -29.88
N VAL A 558 36.25 -21.11 -29.36
CA VAL A 558 36.72 -20.52 -28.11
C VAL A 558 37.35 -19.18 -28.43
N TYR A 559 36.74 -18.10 -27.95
CA TYR A 559 37.22 -16.73 -28.15
C TYR A 559 38.12 -16.31 -26.99
N GLY A 560 39.21 -15.58 -27.28
CA GLY A 560 40.13 -15.06 -26.28
C GLY A 560 41.30 -15.99 -25.90
N GLY A 561 41.98 -15.67 -24.79
CA GLY A 561 43.19 -16.34 -24.33
C GLY A 561 42.94 -17.54 -23.42
N GLY A 562 44.01 -18.20 -22.96
CA GLY A 562 43.95 -19.42 -22.13
C GLY A 562 44.16 -19.23 -20.62
N ASP A 563 44.51 -18.03 -20.18
CA ASP A 563 44.89 -17.75 -18.79
C ASP A 563 43.68 -17.58 -17.85
N GLY A 564 43.90 -17.56 -16.53
CA GLY A 564 42.86 -17.24 -15.54
C GLY A 564 42.00 -18.42 -15.07
N GLN A 565 41.08 -18.09 -14.15
CA GLN A 565 40.17 -19.02 -13.49
C GLN A 565 39.04 -19.43 -14.44
N LYS A 566 38.80 -20.74 -14.55
CA LYS A 566 37.71 -21.28 -15.36
C LYS A 566 36.36 -21.02 -14.70
N PHE A 567 35.34 -20.81 -15.53
CA PHE A 567 33.94 -20.82 -15.11
C PHE A 567 33.06 -21.53 -16.12
N SER A 568 31.90 -21.98 -15.66
CA SER A 568 30.85 -22.49 -16.52
C SER A 568 29.49 -22.12 -15.93
N ALA A 569 28.63 -21.55 -16.77
CA ALA A 569 27.24 -21.28 -16.48
C ALA A 569 26.39 -22.12 -17.42
N SER A 570 25.71 -23.12 -16.85
CA SER A 570 24.74 -23.92 -17.60
C SER A 570 23.34 -23.42 -17.28
N SER A 571 22.48 -23.48 -18.29
CA SER A 571 21.08 -23.14 -18.14
C SER A 571 20.41 -24.10 -17.17
N PRO A 572 19.61 -23.58 -16.21
CA PRO A 572 18.74 -24.42 -15.40
C PRO A 572 17.71 -25.16 -16.26
N VAL A 573 17.18 -26.24 -15.69
CA VAL A 573 16.03 -26.95 -16.25
C VAL A 573 14.74 -26.27 -15.76
N GLY A 574 13.87 -25.90 -16.70
CA GLY A 574 12.57 -25.32 -16.41
C GLY A 574 11.56 -26.35 -15.90
N GLU A 575 10.37 -25.88 -15.52
CA GLU A 575 9.27 -26.73 -15.04
C GLU A 575 8.80 -27.77 -16.08
N SER A 576 8.99 -27.50 -17.38
CA SER A 576 8.69 -28.46 -18.47
C SER A 576 9.72 -29.58 -18.63
N GLY A 577 10.87 -29.49 -17.96
CA GLY A 577 12.01 -30.38 -18.18
C GLY A 577 12.98 -29.91 -19.27
N ASP A 578 12.68 -28.81 -19.96
CA ASP A 578 13.55 -28.24 -21.00
C ASP A 578 14.59 -27.28 -20.40
N ALA A 579 15.74 -27.17 -21.06
CA ALA A 579 16.73 -26.16 -20.71
C ALA A 579 16.18 -24.75 -20.96
N MET A 580 16.39 -23.83 -20.02
CA MET A 580 16.07 -22.41 -20.26
C MET A 580 17.00 -21.83 -21.34
N ARG A 581 16.61 -20.71 -21.95
CA ARG A 581 17.45 -20.02 -22.93
C ARG A 581 18.15 -18.82 -22.33
N LEU A 582 19.37 -18.52 -22.78
CA LEU A 582 19.99 -17.23 -22.50
C LEU A 582 19.13 -16.13 -23.13
N GLN A 583 18.57 -15.26 -22.30
CA GLN A 583 17.66 -14.21 -22.74
C GLN A 583 18.36 -12.85 -22.88
N TYR A 584 19.27 -12.51 -21.96
CA TYR A 584 20.05 -11.28 -22.00
C TYR A 584 21.28 -11.37 -21.07
N ILE A 585 22.13 -10.36 -21.15
CA ILE A 585 23.33 -10.25 -20.30
C ILE A 585 23.32 -8.95 -19.50
N ILE A 586 23.92 -9.02 -18.31
CA ILE A 586 24.17 -7.90 -17.41
C ILE A 586 25.68 -7.89 -17.15
N GLY A 587 26.31 -6.74 -17.03
CA GLY A 587 27.73 -6.73 -16.75
C GLY A 587 28.34 -5.36 -16.63
N LYS A 588 29.67 -5.35 -16.75
CA LYS A 588 30.49 -4.15 -16.76
C LYS A 588 31.62 -4.28 -17.78
N SER A 589 31.97 -3.16 -18.38
CA SER A 589 32.99 -3.10 -19.42
C SER A 589 33.68 -1.74 -19.44
N ASP A 590 34.95 -1.73 -19.84
CA ASP A 590 35.73 -0.52 -20.14
C ASP A 590 36.42 -0.69 -21.50
N LYS A 591 37.76 -0.82 -21.52
CA LYS A 591 38.52 -1.22 -22.71
C LYS A 591 38.32 -2.70 -23.04
N GLU A 592 38.03 -3.50 -22.02
CA GLU A 592 37.72 -4.92 -22.12
C GLU A 592 36.37 -5.24 -21.46
N LEU A 593 35.83 -6.43 -21.70
CA LEU A 593 34.69 -6.96 -20.96
C LEU A 593 35.14 -7.35 -19.55
N SER A 594 34.89 -6.48 -18.58
CA SER A 594 35.41 -6.64 -17.22
C SER A 594 34.65 -7.68 -16.40
N GLY A 595 33.33 -7.81 -16.60
CA GLY A 595 32.52 -8.83 -15.95
C GLY A 595 31.13 -9.00 -16.55
N ILE A 596 30.56 -10.19 -16.37
CA ILE A 596 29.32 -10.61 -17.03
C ILE A 596 28.51 -11.57 -16.15
N MET A 597 27.19 -11.41 -16.22
CA MET A 597 26.17 -12.25 -15.61
C MET A 597 25.13 -12.60 -16.68
N PHE A 598 24.65 -13.83 -16.63
CA PHE A 598 23.75 -14.40 -17.64
C PHE A 598 22.35 -14.54 -17.06
N ALA A 599 21.34 -14.06 -17.80
CA ALA A 599 19.93 -14.20 -17.44
C ALA A 599 19.28 -15.27 -18.32
N TRP A 600 18.85 -16.36 -17.69
CA TRP A 600 18.17 -17.49 -18.31
C TRP A 600 16.66 -17.31 -18.17
N THR A 601 15.89 -17.46 -19.24
CA THR A 601 14.41 -17.39 -19.22
C THR A 601 13.84 -18.74 -19.66
N PRO A 602 12.80 -19.27 -18.98
CA PRO A 602 12.08 -20.44 -19.47
C PRO A 602 11.59 -20.25 -20.89
N GLU A 603 11.66 -21.29 -21.72
CA GLU A 603 11.01 -21.21 -23.03
C GLU A 603 9.50 -20.94 -22.83
N LEU A 604 8.95 -20.08 -23.67
CA LEU A 604 7.50 -20.01 -23.74
C LEU A 604 7.01 -21.28 -24.45
N PRO A 605 5.91 -21.89 -23.98
CA PRO A 605 5.25 -22.98 -24.70
C PRO A 605 4.80 -22.58 -26.10
#